data_AF-A0A371JSD8-F1
#
_entry.id   AF-A0A371JSD8-F1
#
_cell.length_a   1.000
_cell.length_b   1.000
_cell.length_c   1.000
_cell.angle_alpha   90.00
_cell.angle_beta   90.00
_cell.angle_gamma   90.00
#
_symmetry.space_group_name_H-M   'P 1'
#
loop_
_entity.id
_entity.type
_entity.pdbx_description
1 polymer ?
#
loop_
_entity_poly.entity_id
_entity_poly.type
_entity_poly.pdbx_seq_one_letter_code
_entity_poly.pdbx_strand_id
1 'polypeptide(L)'
;MRQMTKVKLVFIMCFVGFLSIKAQEEIKIHSHNDYHQRIPFWDAFTSGAKSIEADIILKDGELFVAHEEKSIALGQTLEPMYLLPLQRAKQLYGEEQLEFQLMLDVKTDAYKTLDAIVMLLDQYLRYLKPYNQTGVSIVISGNRPKEVDYDNYPEHIQFDCQNILTMPQDKWDKVAMISINFKKLSNWNGEGEPKNLEKVKEFIDSAKKFGKPIRFWGTPDTEGSWKTLIDLGIDFIGTDDPLAANSFIKTKNSP
;
A
#
# COMPACT_ATOMS: atom_id res chain seq x y z
N MET A 1 -43.34 -26.52 -63.02
CA MET A 1 -42.68 -27.12 -61.83
C MET A 1 -41.38 -26.39 -61.57
N ARG A 2 -41.26 -25.76 -60.40
CA ARG A 2 -40.10 -24.98 -59.92
C ARG A 2 -38.88 -25.88 -59.71
N GLN A 3 -37.69 -25.45 -60.14
CA GLN A 3 -36.43 -25.86 -59.53
C GLN A 3 -35.84 -24.67 -58.78
N MET A 4 -35.84 -24.76 -57.45
CA MET A 4 -35.16 -23.83 -56.55
C MET A 4 -33.75 -24.37 -56.31
N THR A 5 -32.74 -23.66 -56.79
CA THR A 5 -31.33 -23.91 -56.46
C THR A 5 -31.09 -23.45 -55.02
N LYS A 6 -30.89 -24.38 -54.09
CA LYS A 6 -30.55 -24.08 -52.69
C LYS A 6 -29.08 -23.67 -52.60
N VAL A 7 -28.81 -22.39 -52.38
CA VAL A 7 -27.49 -21.91 -51.96
C VAL A 7 -27.33 -22.23 -50.47
N LYS A 8 -26.39 -23.11 -50.11
CA LYS A 8 -26.01 -23.34 -48.71
C LYS A 8 -24.99 -22.27 -48.31
N LEU A 9 -25.42 -21.29 -47.52
CA LEU A 9 -24.53 -20.35 -46.84
C LEU A 9 -23.87 -21.09 -45.66
N VAL A 10 -22.56 -21.27 -45.70
CA VAL A 10 -21.78 -21.77 -44.56
C VAL A 10 -21.39 -20.58 -43.70
N PHE A 11 -21.98 -20.45 -42.51
CA PHE A 11 -21.57 -19.48 -41.51
C PHE A 11 -20.34 -20.04 -40.77
N ILE A 12 -19.16 -19.50 -41.04
CA ILE A 12 -17.96 -19.76 -40.24
C ILE A 12 -18.04 -18.84 -39.02
N MET A 13 -18.41 -19.40 -37.88
CA MET A 13 -18.39 -18.71 -36.60
C MET A 13 -16.95 -18.70 -36.08
N CYS A 14 -16.21 -17.62 -36.33
CA CYS A 14 -14.88 -17.41 -35.75
C CYS A 14 -15.02 -17.23 -34.23
N PHE A 15 -14.67 -18.26 -33.47
CA PHE A 15 -14.49 -18.18 -32.03
C PHE A 15 -13.21 -17.37 -31.75
N VAL A 16 -13.36 -16.05 -31.55
CA VAL A 16 -12.28 -15.22 -31.02
C VAL A 16 -12.20 -15.52 -29.53
N GLY A 17 -11.32 -16.46 -29.17
CA GLY A 17 -10.94 -16.67 -27.78
C GLY A 17 -10.28 -15.39 -27.26
N PHE A 18 -10.92 -14.71 -26.32
CA PHE A 18 -10.27 -13.67 -25.53
C PHE A 18 -9.20 -14.35 -24.68
N LEU A 19 -7.97 -14.40 -25.19
CA LEU A 19 -6.80 -14.59 -24.36
C LEU A 19 -6.69 -13.32 -23.50
N SER A 20 -7.17 -13.38 -22.26
CA SER A 20 -6.83 -12.39 -21.26
C SER A 20 -5.31 -12.45 -21.06
N ILE A 21 -4.60 -11.54 -21.72
CA ILE A 21 -3.24 -11.19 -21.31
C ILE A 21 -3.40 -10.70 -19.87
N LYS A 22 -3.06 -11.53 -18.90
CA LYS A 22 -2.87 -11.05 -17.53
C LYS A 22 -1.67 -10.13 -17.60
N ALA A 23 -1.92 -8.83 -17.71
CA ALA A 23 -0.91 -7.84 -17.37
C ALA A 23 -0.46 -8.18 -15.95
N GLN A 24 0.83 -8.44 -15.77
CA GLN A 24 1.37 -8.61 -14.44
C GLN A 24 1.17 -7.30 -13.70
N GLU A 25 0.43 -7.32 -12.59
CA GLU A 25 0.27 -6.12 -11.77
C GLU A 25 1.66 -5.61 -11.37
N GLU A 26 1.86 -4.31 -11.54
CA GLU A 26 3.13 -3.66 -11.23
C GLU A 26 3.40 -3.81 -9.73
N ILE A 27 4.53 -4.44 -9.39
CA ILE A 27 4.98 -4.56 -8.01
C ILE A 27 5.36 -3.18 -7.49
N LYS A 28 4.81 -2.83 -6.33
CA LYS A 28 4.97 -1.53 -5.68
C LYS A 28 5.97 -1.63 -4.53
N ILE A 29 6.67 -0.52 -4.28
CA ILE A 29 7.57 -0.40 -3.13
C ILE A 29 6.88 0.38 -2.04
N HIS A 30 7.01 -0.13 -0.82
CA HIS A 30 6.62 0.51 0.41
C HIS A 30 7.89 0.84 1.22
N SER A 31 8.20 2.13 1.35
CA SER A 31 9.29 2.63 2.21
C SER A 31 8.87 2.48 3.67
N HIS A 32 9.38 1.45 4.33
CA HIS A 32 9.10 1.13 5.72
C HIS A 32 10.00 1.98 6.62
N ASN A 33 9.45 2.43 7.75
CA ASN A 33 10.10 3.35 8.67
C ASN A 33 10.83 4.50 7.96
N ASP A 34 10.15 5.19 7.03
CA ASP A 34 10.79 6.15 6.12
C ASP A 34 11.54 7.29 6.83
N TYR A 35 11.14 7.59 8.06
CA TYR A 35 11.80 8.58 8.91
C TYR A 35 13.25 8.19 9.31
N HIS A 36 13.67 6.95 9.05
CA HIS A 36 15.07 6.52 9.14
C HIS A 36 15.88 6.72 7.85
N GLN A 37 15.25 7.10 6.74
CA GLN A 37 15.97 7.46 5.52
C GLN A 37 16.86 8.68 5.76
N ARG A 38 17.90 8.84 4.94
CA ARG A 38 18.85 9.97 5.06
C ARG A 38 18.14 11.30 4.85
N ILE A 39 17.23 11.36 3.88
CA ILE A 39 16.32 12.48 3.64
C ILE A 39 14.89 11.91 3.59
N PRO A 40 14.19 11.87 4.74
CA PRO A 40 12.81 11.39 4.81
C PRO A 40 11.92 12.06 3.76
N PHE A 41 10.89 11.34 3.33
CA PHE A 41 10.05 11.64 2.17
C PHE A 41 10.80 11.61 0.83
N TRP A 42 11.90 12.36 0.68
CA TRP A 42 12.55 12.58 -0.61
C TRP A 42 13.28 11.36 -1.15
N ASP A 43 14.02 10.63 -0.30
CA ASP A 43 14.74 9.43 -0.75
C ASP A 43 13.74 8.37 -1.25
N ALA A 44 12.61 8.16 -0.55
CA ALA A 44 11.56 7.24 -1.00
C ALA A 44 10.80 7.75 -2.23
N PHE A 45 10.37 9.01 -2.23
CA PHE A 45 9.63 9.61 -3.33
C PHE A 45 10.44 9.56 -4.64
N THR A 46 11.71 9.98 -4.60
CA THR A 46 12.58 9.98 -5.79
C THR A 46 13.03 8.57 -6.20
N SER A 47 13.03 7.61 -5.27
CA SER A 47 13.20 6.19 -5.58
C SER A 47 11.96 5.55 -6.21
N GLY A 48 10.84 6.28 -6.33
CA GLY A 48 9.61 5.79 -6.93
C GLY A 48 8.75 4.93 -6.00
N ALA A 49 8.94 5.06 -4.68
CA ALA A 49 8.09 4.38 -3.71
C ALA A 49 6.62 4.76 -3.92
N LYS A 50 5.74 3.76 -3.91
CA LYS A 50 4.28 3.93 -4.05
C LYS A 50 3.56 3.91 -2.71
N SER A 51 4.28 3.63 -1.63
CA SER A 51 3.84 3.86 -0.27
C SER A 51 5.01 4.32 0.59
N ILE A 52 4.77 5.24 1.51
CA ILE A 52 5.75 5.77 2.46
C ILE A 52 5.15 5.64 3.86
N GLU A 53 5.86 5.05 4.82
CA GLU A 53 5.39 4.82 6.20
C GLU A 53 6.05 5.78 7.19
N ALA A 54 5.24 6.41 8.04
CA ALA A 54 5.68 7.21 9.17
C ALA A 54 5.02 6.71 10.46
N ASP A 55 5.83 6.45 11.49
CA ASP A 55 5.35 6.11 12.82
C ASP A 55 4.88 7.37 13.56
N ILE A 56 3.64 7.38 14.06
CA ILE A 56 3.01 8.58 14.63
C ILE A 56 2.75 8.44 16.13
N ILE A 57 3.29 9.38 16.89
CA ILE A 57 3.03 9.56 18.32
C ILE A 57 2.36 10.91 18.54
N LEU A 58 1.14 10.90 19.09
CA LEU A 58 0.52 12.09 19.62
C LEU A 58 1.07 12.37 21.02
N LYS A 59 1.69 13.55 21.19
CA LYS A 59 2.15 14.03 22.50
C LYS A 59 1.96 15.53 22.59
N ASP A 60 1.38 15.99 23.70
CA ASP A 60 1.15 17.42 23.98
C ASP A 60 0.42 18.18 22.85
N GLY A 61 -0.44 17.49 22.10
CA GLY A 61 -1.20 18.04 20.97
C GLY A 61 -0.46 18.03 19.63
N GLU A 62 0.79 17.57 19.59
CA GLU A 62 1.60 17.49 18.38
C GLU A 62 1.75 16.03 17.89
N LEU A 63 1.81 15.87 16.57
CA LEU A 63 1.97 14.58 15.89
C LEU A 63 3.45 14.35 15.55
N PHE A 64 4.19 13.77 16.48
CA PHE A 64 5.60 13.43 16.28
C PHE A 64 5.75 12.20 15.39
N VAL A 65 6.81 12.21 14.59
CA VAL A 65 7.25 11.06 13.80
C VAL A 65 8.32 10.32 14.59
N ALA A 66 7.95 9.20 15.21
CA ALA A 66 8.81 8.42 16.09
C ALA A 66 8.19 7.05 16.39
N HIS A 67 9.03 6.02 16.55
CA HIS A 67 8.59 4.68 16.91
C HIS A 67 8.11 4.58 18.37
N GLU A 68 8.78 5.30 19.26
CA GLU A 68 8.54 5.26 20.70
C GLU A 68 8.75 6.65 21.31
N GLU A 69 8.12 6.91 22.46
CA GLU A 69 8.14 8.26 23.06
C GLU A 69 9.57 8.73 23.35
N LYS A 70 10.47 7.79 23.70
CA LYS A 70 11.89 8.10 23.96
C LYS A 70 12.69 8.49 22.72
N SER A 71 12.19 8.20 21.51
CA SER A 71 12.82 8.59 20.24
C SER A 71 12.25 9.88 19.66
N ILE A 72 11.33 10.57 20.36
CA ILE A 72 10.81 11.87 19.92
C ILE A 72 11.96 12.88 19.85
N ALA A 73 12.06 13.57 18.72
CA ALA A 73 12.97 14.67 18.50
C ALA A 73 12.19 15.95 18.18
N LEU A 74 12.69 17.08 18.69
CA LEU A 74 12.07 18.39 18.47
C LEU A 74 12.03 18.72 16.97
N GLY A 75 10.86 19.14 16.49
CA GLY A 75 10.64 19.50 15.09
C GLY A 75 10.48 18.32 14.12
N GLN A 76 10.58 17.07 14.60
CA GLN A 76 10.27 15.88 13.81
C GLN A 76 8.79 15.53 13.94
N THR A 77 7.94 16.40 13.40
CA THR A 77 6.48 16.20 13.36
C THR A 77 6.00 15.88 11.95
N LEU A 78 4.79 15.33 11.83
CA LEU A 78 4.21 14.85 10.57
C LEU A 78 4.21 15.94 9.47
N GLU A 79 3.86 17.16 9.84
CA GLU A 79 3.76 18.27 8.90
C GLU A 79 5.10 18.63 8.22
N PRO A 80 6.16 19.03 8.95
CA PRO A 80 7.44 19.36 8.34
C PRO A 80 8.13 18.16 7.69
N MET A 81 7.90 16.93 8.15
CA MET A 81 8.55 15.74 7.60
C MET A 81 7.89 15.19 6.34
N TYR A 82 6.57 15.32 6.19
CA TYR A 82 5.84 14.68 5.09
C TYR A 82 4.86 15.60 4.36
N LEU A 83 4.12 16.45 5.07
CA LEU A 83 3.08 17.27 4.42
C LEU A 83 3.65 18.50 3.71
N LEU A 84 4.61 19.22 4.30
CA LEU A 84 5.32 20.30 3.61
C LEU A 84 6.18 19.79 2.44
N PRO A 85 6.93 18.67 2.57
CA PRO A 85 7.59 18.04 1.44
C PRO A 85 6.64 17.61 0.32
N LEU A 86 5.44 17.10 0.65
CA LEU A 86 4.38 16.81 -0.33
C LEU A 86 3.98 18.06 -1.13
N GLN A 87 3.74 19.19 -0.46
CA GLN A 87 3.44 20.45 -1.15
C GLN A 87 4.58 20.85 -2.09
N ARG A 88 5.82 20.66 -1.65
CA ARG A 88 7.01 20.98 -2.44
C ARG A 88 7.18 20.04 -3.63
N ALA A 89 6.92 18.75 -3.46
CA ALA A 89 6.96 17.77 -4.54
C ALA A 89 5.95 18.11 -5.64
N LYS A 90 4.72 18.52 -5.28
CA LYS A 90 3.74 19.02 -6.26
C LYS A 90 4.29 20.16 -7.10
N GLN A 91 4.95 21.13 -6.47
CA GLN A 91 5.49 22.31 -7.15
C GLN A 91 6.63 21.96 -8.12
N LEU A 92 7.44 20.96 -7.77
CA LEU A 92 8.63 20.60 -8.54
C LEU A 92 8.37 19.56 -9.64
N TYR A 93 7.50 18.58 -9.36
CA TYR A 93 7.31 17.40 -10.20
C TYR A 93 5.91 17.29 -10.82
N GLY A 94 4.98 18.17 -10.41
CA GLY A 94 3.59 18.13 -10.85
C GLY A 94 2.73 17.19 -10.02
N GLU A 95 1.42 17.27 -10.26
CA GLU A 95 0.41 16.52 -9.51
C GLU A 95 0.41 15.03 -9.83
N GLU A 96 0.65 14.68 -11.11
CA GLU A 96 0.66 13.30 -11.61
C GLU A 96 1.67 12.39 -10.87
N GLN A 97 2.69 12.99 -10.25
CA GLN A 97 3.73 12.28 -9.51
C GLN A 97 3.34 12.01 -8.05
N LEU A 98 2.22 12.53 -7.57
CA LEU A 98 1.76 12.37 -6.19
C LEU A 98 0.88 11.14 -5.98
N GLU A 99 0.77 10.28 -6.99
CA GLU A 99 0.03 9.02 -6.88
C GLU A 99 0.83 7.97 -6.10
N PHE A 100 0.85 8.15 -4.78
CA PHE A 100 1.38 7.23 -3.79
C PHE A 100 0.53 7.27 -2.50
N GLN A 101 0.79 6.34 -1.60
CA GLN A 101 0.15 6.25 -0.29
C GLN A 101 1.08 6.78 0.81
N LEU A 102 0.58 7.65 1.69
CA LEU A 102 1.22 7.95 2.97
C LEU A 102 0.55 7.10 4.05
N MET A 103 1.28 6.11 4.56
CA MET A 103 0.84 5.27 5.67
C MET A 103 1.28 5.91 6.99
N LEU A 104 0.31 6.17 7.87
CA LEU A 104 0.52 6.71 9.21
C LEU A 104 0.34 5.56 10.21
N ASP A 105 1.44 5.04 10.75
CA ASP A 105 1.41 3.92 11.71
C ASP A 105 1.30 4.47 13.14
N VAL A 106 0.09 4.46 13.69
CA VAL A 106 -0.21 5.11 14.96
C VAL A 106 0.30 4.28 16.13
N LYS A 107 1.17 4.86 16.96
CA LYS A 107 1.78 4.20 18.14
C LYS A 107 1.14 4.57 19.47
N THR A 108 0.16 5.48 19.44
CA THR A 108 -0.54 6.04 20.61
C THR A 108 -2.03 5.67 20.57
N ASP A 109 -2.84 6.24 21.46
CA ASP A 109 -4.29 6.01 21.46
C ASP A 109 -4.90 6.31 20.09
N ALA A 110 -5.60 5.33 19.51
CA ALA A 110 -6.06 5.43 18.14
C ALA A 110 -7.02 6.60 17.91
N TYR A 111 -8.03 6.77 18.77
CA TYR A 111 -9.08 7.77 18.56
C TYR A 111 -8.51 9.18 18.68
N LYS A 112 -7.78 9.48 19.77
CA LYS A 112 -7.19 10.82 19.98
C LYS A 112 -6.18 11.17 18.90
N THR A 113 -5.34 10.23 18.49
CA THR A 113 -4.33 10.47 17.47
C THR A 113 -4.96 10.69 16.11
N LEU A 114 -6.03 9.96 15.76
CA LEU A 114 -6.73 10.17 14.50
C LEU A 114 -7.48 11.51 14.48
N ASP A 115 -8.07 11.95 15.58
CA ASP A 115 -8.70 13.28 15.67
C ASP A 115 -7.68 14.38 15.35
N ALA A 116 -6.46 14.28 15.91
CA ALA A 116 -5.37 15.20 15.62
C ALA A 116 -4.88 15.10 14.16
N ILE A 117 -4.78 13.89 13.62
CA ILE A 117 -4.40 13.67 12.21
C ILE A 117 -5.42 14.32 11.27
N VAL A 118 -6.72 14.09 11.48
CA VAL A 118 -7.80 14.66 10.65
C VAL A 118 -7.75 16.18 10.70
N MET A 119 -7.64 16.77 11.90
CA MET A 119 -7.55 18.22 12.06
C MET A 119 -6.35 18.83 11.32
N LEU A 120 -5.21 18.14 11.28
CA LEU A 120 -4.05 18.57 10.49
C LEU A 120 -4.32 18.43 8.98
N LEU A 121 -4.84 17.29 8.54
CA LEU A 121 -5.05 16.97 7.12
C LEU A 121 -6.13 17.80 6.45
N ASP A 122 -7.07 18.40 7.20
CA ASP A 122 -8.06 19.34 6.67
C ASP A 122 -7.40 20.55 5.96
N GLN A 123 -6.18 20.91 6.35
CA GLN A 123 -5.41 21.97 5.69
C GLN A 123 -4.76 21.52 4.37
N TYR A 124 -4.76 20.20 4.10
CA TYR A 124 -4.05 19.56 3.00
C TYR A 124 -4.98 18.84 2.01
N LEU A 125 -6.31 18.93 2.15
CA LEU A 125 -7.28 18.16 1.35
C LEU A 125 -7.04 18.24 -0.17
N ARG A 126 -6.60 19.41 -0.69
CA ARG A 126 -6.28 19.61 -2.12
C ARG A 126 -5.17 18.68 -2.66
N TYR A 127 -4.39 18.04 -1.80
CA TYR A 127 -3.32 17.12 -2.16
C TYR A 127 -3.72 15.65 -2.01
N LEU A 128 -4.89 15.38 -1.42
CA LEU A 128 -5.29 14.05 -0.96
C LEU A 128 -6.42 13.47 -1.82
N LYS A 129 -6.40 12.15 -2.02
CA LYS A 129 -7.58 11.43 -2.51
C LYS A 129 -8.68 11.45 -1.43
N PRO A 130 -9.97 11.52 -1.80
CA PRO A 130 -10.50 11.56 -3.17
C PRO A 130 -10.59 12.96 -3.79
N TYR A 131 -10.34 14.03 -3.03
CA TYR A 131 -10.47 15.42 -3.49
C TYR A 131 -9.52 15.76 -4.65
N ASN A 132 -8.42 15.04 -4.75
CA ASN A 132 -7.47 15.09 -5.83
C ASN A 132 -7.27 13.69 -6.43
N GLN A 133 -7.68 13.50 -7.68
CA GLN A 133 -7.68 12.19 -8.34
C GLN A 133 -6.28 11.61 -8.53
N THR A 134 -5.25 12.46 -8.66
CA THR A 134 -3.84 12.08 -8.75
C THR A 134 -3.05 12.42 -7.49
N GLY A 135 -3.76 12.65 -6.38
CA GLY A 135 -3.18 12.97 -5.08
C GLY A 135 -2.76 11.76 -4.25
N VAL A 136 -2.35 12.04 -3.02
CA VAL A 136 -1.88 11.05 -2.04
C VAL A 136 -3.05 10.38 -1.34
N SER A 137 -3.00 9.06 -1.19
CA SER A 137 -3.92 8.34 -0.28
C SER A 137 -3.37 8.35 1.15
N ILE A 138 -4.20 8.65 2.14
CA ILE A 138 -3.83 8.50 3.56
C ILE A 138 -4.34 7.18 4.09
N VAL A 139 -3.44 6.40 4.70
CA VAL A 139 -3.76 5.08 5.25
C VAL A 139 -3.31 4.97 6.69
N ILE A 140 -4.23 4.64 7.58
CA ILE A 140 -3.94 4.44 9.00
C ILE A 140 -3.54 2.98 9.26
N SER A 141 -2.37 2.81 9.88
CA SER A 141 -1.83 1.54 10.40
C SER A 141 -1.61 1.64 11.93
N GLY A 142 -0.98 0.63 12.53
CA GLY A 142 -0.71 0.58 13.96
C GLY A 142 -1.98 0.42 14.78
N ASN A 143 -2.10 1.25 15.82
CA ASN A 143 -3.32 1.37 16.60
C ASN A 143 -4.41 2.03 15.76
N ARG A 144 -5.51 1.30 15.55
CA ARG A 144 -6.68 1.76 14.79
C ARG A 144 -7.91 1.76 15.69
N PRO A 145 -8.92 2.58 15.37
CA PRO A 145 -10.26 2.41 15.89
C PRO A 145 -10.78 1.00 15.64
N LYS A 146 -11.85 0.61 16.33
CA LYS A 146 -12.56 -0.62 15.96
C LYS A 146 -13.09 -0.49 14.54
N GLU A 147 -13.12 -1.60 13.79
CA GLU A 147 -13.51 -1.60 12.38
C GLU A 147 -14.94 -1.08 12.16
N VAL A 148 -15.83 -1.29 13.14
CA VAL A 148 -17.21 -0.77 13.12
C VAL A 148 -17.27 0.77 13.14
N ASP A 149 -16.22 1.45 13.60
CA ASP A 149 -16.15 2.90 13.72
C ASP A 149 -15.47 3.57 12.51
N TYR A 150 -15.04 2.82 11.50
CA TYR A 150 -14.32 3.37 10.34
C TYR A 150 -15.13 4.42 9.55
N ASP A 151 -16.46 4.32 9.58
CA ASP A 151 -17.37 5.27 8.91
C ASP A 151 -17.43 6.63 9.61
N ASN A 152 -16.95 6.72 10.86
CA ASN A 152 -16.89 7.99 11.59
C ASN A 152 -15.77 8.91 11.06
N TYR A 153 -14.89 8.41 10.20
CA TYR A 153 -13.76 9.16 9.67
C TYR A 153 -14.02 9.68 8.25
N PRO A 154 -13.44 10.84 7.87
CA PRO A 154 -13.61 11.43 6.54
C PRO A 154 -13.19 10.49 5.40
N GLU A 155 -13.65 10.81 4.18
CA GLU A 155 -13.37 10.01 2.97
C GLU A 155 -11.87 9.92 2.61
N HIS A 156 -11.08 10.92 3.00
CA HIS A 156 -9.64 10.91 2.75
C HIS A 156 -8.85 9.98 3.68
N ILE A 157 -9.51 9.38 4.68
CA ILE A 157 -8.91 8.41 5.60
C ILE A 157 -9.33 7.00 5.18
N GLN A 158 -8.33 6.18 4.85
CA GLN A 158 -8.47 4.75 4.68
C GLN A 158 -7.65 3.99 5.73
N PHE A 159 -7.86 2.68 5.84
CA PHE A 159 -7.27 1.85 6.87
C PHE A 159 -6.53 0.64 6.28
N ASP A 160 -5.46 0.24 6.96
CA ASP A 160 -4.83 -1.07 6.78
C ASP A 160 -5.69 -2.17 7.42
N CYS A 161 -5.86 -3.30 6.72
CA CYS A 161 -6.48 -4.51 7.24
C CYS A 161 -5.43 -5.54 7.67
N GLN A 162 -5.27 -5.72 8.98
CA GLN A 162 -4.33 -6.70 9.56
C GLN A 162 -4.96 -8.06 9.91
N ASN A 163 -6.28 -8.18 9.75
CA ASN A 163 -7.03 -9.43 9.95
C ASN A 163 -8.29 -9.48 9.08
N ILE A 164 -8.20 -10.22 7.97
CA ILE A 164 -9.31 -10.38 7.00
C ILE A 164 -10.52 -11.10 7.60
N LEU A 165 -10.36 -11.85 8.69
CA LEU A 165 -11.43 -12.66 9.30
C LEU A 165 -12.36 -11.83 10.18
N THR A 166 -11.88 -10.71 10.72
CA THR A 166 -12.65 -9.84 11.62
C THR A 166 -13.19 -8.60 10.93
N MET A 167 -12.75 -8.29 9.71
CA MET A 167 -13.22 -7.14 8.94
C MET A 167 -14.71 -7.28 8.59
N PRO A 168 -15.59 -6.36 9.03
CA PRO A 168 -17.00 -6.38 8.65
C PRO A 168 -17.17 -6.21 7.13
N GLN A 169 -18.14 -6.91 6.53
CA GLN A 169 -18.30 -6.94 5.08
C GLN A 169 -18.60 -5.57 4.46
N ASP A 170 -19.24 -4.69 5.21
CA ASP A 170 -19.62 -3.34 4.80
C ASP A 170 -18.52 -2.29 4.97
N LYS A 171 -17.31 -2.68 5.42
CA LYS A 171 -16.18 -1.74 5.67
C LYS A 171 -15.04 -1.80 4.65
N TRP A 172 -15.16 -2.64 3.62
CA TRP A 172 -14.08 -2.84 2.65
C TRP A 172 -13.81 -1.62 1.75
N ASP A 173 -14.74 -0.68 1.64
CA ASP A 173 -14.53 0.61 0.97
C ASP A 173 -13.55 1.51 1.73
N LYS A 174 -13.52 1.42 3.06
CA LYS A 174 -12.56 2.09 3.95
C LYS A 174 -11.20 1.41 4.03
N VAL A 175 -11.03 0.21 3.46
CA VAL A 175 -9.75 -0.52 3.48
C VAL A 175 -8.91 -0.17 2.26
N ALA A 176 -7.69 0.33 2.47
CA ALA A 176 -6.75 0.60 1.39
C ALA A 176 -5.95 -0.63 0.97
N MET A 177 -5.54 -1.46 1.93
CA MET A 177 -4.68 -2.62 1.70
C MET A 177 -4.84 -3.67 2.80
N ILE A 178 -4.36 -4.88 2.51
CA ILE A 178 -4.25 -5.97 3.48
C ILE A 178 -2.77 -6.12 3.84
N SER A 179 -2.35 -5.65 5.02
CA SER A 179 -0.96 -5.76 5.49
C SER A 179 -0.85 -6.66 6.71
N ILE A 180 -0.14 -7.80 6.58
CA ILE A 180 -0.03 -8.78 7.67
C ILE A 180 1.42 -8.98 8.11
N ASN A 181 1.61 -9.17 9.41
CA ASN A 181 2.87 -9.67 9.94
C ASN A 181 3.16 -11.08 9.41
N PHE A 182 4.19 -11.23 8.59
CA PHE A 182 4.56 -12.50 7.98
C PHE A 182 4.88 -13.57 9.00
N LYS A 183 5.38 -13.19 10.18
CA LYS A 183 5.71 -14.12 11.28
C LYS A 183 4.48 -14.87 11.82
N LYS A 184 3.26 -14.38 11.56
CA LYS A 184 2.01 -15.12 11.86
C LYS A 184 1.79 -16.32 10.93
N LEU A 185 2.39 -16.29 9.75
CA LEU A 185 2.27 -17.33 8.73
C LEU A 185 3.51 -18.25 8.73
N SER A 186 4.71 -17.68 8.74
CA SER A 186 5.96 -18.41 8.61
C SER A 186 7.10 -17.73 9.36
N ASN A 187 7.96 -18.53 10.02
CA ASN A 187 9.23 -18.05 10.58
C ASN A 187 10.36 -18.34 9.59
N TRP A 188 10.54 -17.43 8.63
CA TRP A 188 11.46 -17.57 7.50
C TRP A 188 12.61 -16.56 7.60
N ASN A 189 13.82 -17.03 7.28
CA ASN A 189 15.04 -16.24 7.33
C ASN A 189 15.41 -15.57 6.00
N GLY A 190 14.66 -15.84 4.92
CA GLY A 190 14.90 -15.23 3.60
C GLY A 190 15.62 -16.16 2.63
N GLU A 191 16.04 -17.35 3.09
CA GLU A 191 16.69 -18.36 2.27
C GLU A 191 15.71 -19.45 1.88
N GLY A 192 15.75 -19.83 0.59
CA GLY A 192 14.86 -20.86 0.05
C GLY A 192 13.38 -20.52 0.26
N GLU A 193 12.56 -21.57 0.31
CA GLU A 193 11.12 -21.40 0.49
C GLU A 193 10.74 -21.10 1.96
N PRO A 194 9.70 -20.28 2.19
CA PRO A 194 9.13 -20.12 3.52
C PRO A 194 8.69 -21.46 4.12
N LYS A 195 9.04 -21.71 5.39
CA LYS A 195 8.76 -22.99 6.08
C LYS A 195 7.30 -23.47 6.02
N ASN A 196 6.34 -22.54 6.00
CA ASN A 196 4.91 -22.83 5.92
C ASN A 196 4.31 -22.31 4.61
N LEU A 197 4.92 -22.64 3.48
CA LEU A 197 4.55 -22.13 2.15
C LEU A 197 3.05 -22.28 1.83
N GLU A 198 2.45 -23.44 2.11
CA GLU A 198 1.02 -23.67 1.83
C GLU A 198 0.12 -22.72 2.63
N LYS A 199 0.42 -22.50 3.92
CA LYS A 199 -0.32 -21.52 4.75
C LYS A 199 -0.20 -20.09 4.19
N VAL A 200 0.96 -19.74 3.64
CA VAL A 200 1.18 -18.43 2.99
C VAL A 200 0.33 -18.32 1.74
N LYS A 201 0.32 -19.34 0.87
CA LYS A 201 -0.49 -19.38 -0.35
C LYS A 201 -1.99 -19.31 -0.04
N GLU A 202 -2.46 -20.12 0.91
CA GLU A 202 -3.87 -20.11 1.36
C GLU A 202 -4.32 -18.74 1.85
N PHE A 203 -3.45 -18.05 2.60
CA PHE A 203 -3.71 -16.68 3.04
C PHE A 203 -3.83 -15.74 1.83
N ILE A 204 -2.87 -15.75 0.91
CA ILE A 204 -2.86 -14.89 -0.28
C ILE A 204 -4.11 -15.14 -1.12
N ASP A 205 -4.46 -16.40 -1.37
CA ASP A 205 -5.65 -16.77 -2.15
C ASP A 205 -6.95 -16.32 -1.48
N SER A 206 -6.99 -16.32 -0.14
CA SER A 206 -8.11 -15.78 0.61
C SER A 206 -8.17 -14.25 0.54
N ALA A 207 -7.02 -13.58 0.67
CA ALA A 207 -6.92 -12.11 0.63
C ALA A 207 -7.26 -11.54 -0.76
N LYS A 208 -6.85 -12.22 -1.84
CA LYS A 208 -7.15 -11.82 -3.23
C LYS A 208 -8.64 -11.67 -3.52
N LYS A 209 -9.51 -12.39 -2.80
CA LYS A 209 -10.98 -12.31 -2.96
C LYS A 209 -11.55 -10.93 -2.63
N PHE A 210 -10.82 -10.12 -1.87
CA PHE A 210 -11.26 -8.78 -1.48
C PHE A 210 -10.82 -7.68 -2.46
N GLY A 211 -10.00 -8.00 -3.48
CA GLY A 211 -9.56 -7.04 -4.48
C GLY A 211 -8.74 -5.88 -3.90
N LYS A 212 -8.05 -6.11 -2.78
CA LYS A 212 -7.15 -5.14 -2.13
C LYS A 212 -5.69 -5.57 -2.31
N PRO A 213 -4.76 -4.62 -2.46
CA PRO A 213 -3.35 -4.93 -2.52
C PRO A 213 -2.86 -5.58 -1.22
N ILE A 214 -1.94 -6.52 -1.33
CA ILE A 214 -1.41 -7.35 -0.25
C ILE A 214 0.05 -6.95 0.02
N ARG A 215 0.38 -6.75 1.30
CA ARG A 215 1.74 -6.56 1.80
C ARG A 215 2.01 -7.53 2.94
N PHE A 216 3.23 -8.04 3.01
CA PHE A 216 3.76 -8.65 4.22
C PHE A 216 4.81 -7.75 4.86
N TRP A 217 4.74 -7.57 6.17
CA TRP A 217 5.78 -6.92 6.98
C TRP A 217 6.42 -7.91 7.94
N GLY A 218 7.58 -7.56 8.49
CA GLY A 218 8.37 -8.49 9.30
C GLY A 218 8.99 -9.64 8.50
N THR A 219 9.13 -9.44 7.19
CA THR A 219 9.91 -10.29 6.28
C THR A 219 11.38 -9.87 6.30
N PRO A 220 12.32 -10.76 5.92
CA PRO A 220 13.69 -10.36 5.65
C PRO A 220 13.76 -9.39 4.46
N ASP A 221 14.67 -8.41 4.53
CA ASP A 221 14.79 -7.33 3.55
C ASP A 221 16.01 -7.56 2.63
N THR A 222 15.85 -8.48 1.67
CA THR A 222 16.91 -8.89 0.74
C THR A 222 16.32 -9.18 -0.64
N GLU A 223 17.13 -9.08 -1.70
CA GLU A 223 16.70 -9.38 -3.08
C GLU A 223 16.08 -10.78 -3.22
N GLY A 224 16.67 -11.79 -2.58
CA GLY A 224 16.12 -13.15 -2.57
C GLY A 224 14.75 -13.22 -1.89
N SER A 225 14.56 -12.44 -0.83
CA SER A 225 13.29 -12.39 -0.12
C SER A 225 12.23 -11.66 -0.93
N TRP A 226 12.56 -10.49 -1.47
CA TRP A 226 11.73 -9.72 -2.39
C TRP A 226 11.27 -10.56 -3.58
N LYS A 227 12.20 -11.26 -4.24
CA LYS A 227 11.89 -12.17 -5.35
C LYS A 227 10.85 -13.21 -4.93
N THR A 228 11.10 -13.89 -3.82
CA THR A 228 10.23 -14.97 -3.34
C THR A 228 8.84 -14.45 -3.03
N LEU A 229 8.72 -13.29 -2.37
CA LEU A 229 7.43 -12.69 -2.06
C LEU A 229 6.67 -12.28 -3.33
N ILE A 230 7.36 -11.67 -4.30
CA ILE A 230 6.78 -11.34 -5.61
C ILE A 230 6.24 -12.60 -6.31
N ASP A 231 7.01 -13.69 -6.33
CA ASP A 231 6.59 -14.95 -6.95
C ASP A 231 5.37 -15.57 -6.22
N LEU A 232 5.16 -15.25 -4.93
CA LEU A 232 3.96 -15.64 -4.17
C LEU A 232 2.74 -14.74 -4.49
N GLY A 233 2.95 -13.60 -5.15
CA GLY A 233 1.91 -12.69 -5.59
C GLY A 233 1.48 -11.67 -4.54
N ILE A 234 2.45 -11.08 -3.83
CA ILE A 234 2.23 -9.82 -3.09
C ILE A 234 2.20 -8.63 -4.07
N ASP A 235 1.61 -7.53 -3.64
CA ASP A 235 1.52 -6.29 -4.43
C ASP A 235 2.54 -5.24 -3.97
N PHE A 236 2.88 -5.24 -2.68
CA PHE A 236 3.82 -4.29 -2.07
C PHE A 236 4.97 -5.00 -1.36
N ILE A 237 6.19 -4.67 -1.76
CA ILE A 237 7.41 -5.00 -1.03
C ILE A 237 7.65 -3.93 0.03
N GLY A 238 7.68 -4.32 1.30
CA GLY A 238 8.20 -3.46 2.37
C GLY A 238 9.72 -3.54 2.41
N THR A 239 10.39 -2.40 2.50
CA THR A 239 11.85 -2.32 2.57
C THR A 239 12.29 -1.10 3.37
N ASP A 240 13.44 -1.20 4.04
CA ASP A 240 14.15 -0.07 4.65
C ASP A 240 15.13 0.59 3.65
N ASP A 241 15.31 0.05 2.43
CA ASP A 241 16.09 0.64 1.34
C ASP A 241 15.28 0.72 0.01
N PRO A 242 14.46 1.78 -0.16
CA PRO A 242 13.63 1.96 -1.36
C PRO A 242 14.42 2.01 -2.67
N LEU A 243 15.66 2.51 -2.64
CA LEU A 243 16.51 2.64 -3.83
C LEU A 243 16.99 1.26 -4.30
N ALA A 244 17.45 0.42 -3.37
CA ALA A 244 17.86 -0.95 -3.67
C ALA A 244 16.67 -1.77 -4.17
N ALA A 245 15.51 -1.70 -3.53
CA ALA A 245 14.30 -2.40 -3.97
C ALA A 245 13.86 -1.98 -5.37
N ASN A 246 13.91 -0.68 -5.69
CA ASN A 246 13.56 -0.19 -7.04
C ASN A 246 14.56 -0.68 -8.09
N SER A 247 15.85 -0.68 -7.76
CA SER A 247 16.89 -1.19 -8.65
C SER A 247 16.67 -2.68 -8.95
N PHE A 248 16.32 -3.46 -7.93
CA PHE A 248 15.95 -4.87 -8.08
C PHE A 248 14.71 -5.06 -8.97
N ILE A 249 13.61 -4.33 -8.74
CA ILE A 249 12.38 -4.46 -9.55
C ILE A 249 12.63 -4.09 -11.02
N LYS A 250 13.40 -3.02 -11.29
CA LYS A 250 13.71 -2.59 -12.66
C LYS A 250 14.53 -3.61 -13.46
N THR A 251 15.45 -4.31 -12.81
CA THR A 251 16.22 -5.38 -13.49
C THR A 251 15.35 -6.60 -13.82
N LYS A 252 14.33 -6.88 -12.99
CA LYS A 252 13.33 -7.95 -13.19
C LYS A 252 12.30 -7.65 -14.30
N ASN A 253 11.95 -6.38 -14.49
CA ASN A 253 10.97 -5.93 -15.48
C ASN A 253 11.61 -5.54 -16.83
N SER A 254 12.92 -5.67 -16.98
CA SER A 254 13.59 -5.52 -18.27
C SER A 254 13.28 -6.74 -19.16
N PRO A 255 12.81 -6.54 -20.41
CA PRO A 255 12.47 -7.63 -21.33
C PRO A 255 13.68 -8.49 -21.74
#